data_AF-A0A8X7RRK7-F1
#
_entry.id   AF-A0A8X7RRK7-F1
#
_cell.length_a   1.000
_cell.length_b   1.000
_cell.length_c   1.000
_cell.angle_alpha   90.00
_cell.angle_beta   90.00
_cell.angle_gamma   90.00
#
_symmetry.space_group_name_H-M   'P 1'
#
loop_
_entity.id
_entity.type
_entity.pdbx_description
1 polymer ?
#
loop_
_entity_poly.entity_id
_entity_poly.type
_entity_poly.pdbx_seq_one_letter_code
_entity_poly.pdbx_strand_id
1 'polypeptide(L)'
;MPGGYFSYLKGFAFLYNNIRICSNSQEALCNVARAYHHVGLVTHAASYYDKVLAIYEKEYPMPKLPNEDPNVAEERKPVSCDLRKEAAHNLHLIYKHSGAFDLARQVLKITALSEFRLSCKLCNQLLLLLS
;
A
#
# COMPACT_ATOMS: atom_id res chain seq x y z
N MET A 1 -22.87 -13.32 18.55
CA MET A 1 -21.88 -12.31 19.00
C MET A 1 -22.07 -11.02 18.19
N PRO A 2 -22.74 -9.97 18.71
CA PRO A 2 -23.07 -8.76 17.93
C PRO A 2 -21.98 -7.67 17.89
N GLY A 3 -20.80 -7.88 18.50
CA GLY A 3 -19.79 -6.82 18.64
C GLY A 3 -18.81 -6.65 17.47
N GLY A 4 -18.56 -7.68 16.67
CA GLY A 4 -17.50 -7.66 15.65
C GLY A 4 -17.79 -6.73 14.47
N TYR A 5 -19.02 -6.71 13.95
CA TYR A 5 -19.39 -5.86 12.82
C TYR A 5 -19.23 -4.36 13.11
N PHE A 6 -19.48 -3.94 14.35
CA PHE A 6 -19.40 -2.54 14.73
C PHE A 6 -17.96 -2.00 14.75
N SER A 7 -16.98 -2.80 15.14
CA SER A 7 -15.57 -2.40 15.10
C SER A 7 -15.07 -2.27 13.65
N TYR A 8 -15.49 -3.16 12.75
CA TYR A 8 -15.18 -3.02 11.32
C TYR A 8 -15.77 -1.72 10.75
N LEU A 9 -17.04 -1.41 11.03
CA LEU A 9 -17.68 -0.18 10.55
C LEU A 9 -16.95 1.09 11.02
N LYS A 10 -16.52 1.12 12.29
CA LYS A 10 -15.71 2.23 12.82
C LYS A 10 -14.35 2.35 12.11
N GLY A 11 -13.68 1.21 11.88
CA GLY A 11 -12.42 1.16 11.15
C GLY A 11 -12.56 1.70 9.73
N PHE A 12 -13.58 1.26 8.99
CA PHE A 12 -13.85 1.78 7.65
C PHE A 12 -14.21 3.27 7.67
N ALA A 13 -15.01 3.75 8.63
CA ALA A 13 -15.31 5.17 8.76
C ALA A 13 -14.05 6.02 8.96
N PHE A 14 -13.10 5.56 9.78
CA PHE A 14 -11.80 6.20 9.96
C PHE A 14 -11.01 6.25 8.64
N LEU A 15 -10.92 5.13 7.94
CA LEU A 15 -10.21 5.02 6.66
C LEU A 15 -10.80 5.93 5.57
N TYR A 16 -12.11 6.04 5.47
CA TYR A 16 -12.75 6.97 4.53
C TYR A 16 -12.54 8.43 4.90
N ASN A 17 -12.54 8.74 6.19
CA ASN A 17 -12.20 10.08 6.64
C ASN A 17 -10.75 10.43 6.30
N ASN A 18 -9.84 9.46 6.42
CA ASN A 18 -8.44 9.62 6.03
C ASN A 18 -8.30 9.89 4.52
N ILE A 19 -9.01 9.17 3.64
CA ILE A 19 -9.03 9.46 2.20
C ILE A 19 -9.45 10.92 1.93
N ARG A 20 -10.49 11.40 2.61
CA ARG A 20 -11.01 12.77 2.45
C ARG A 20 -9.99 13.83 2.84
N ILE A 21 -9.32 13.65 3.98
CA ILE A 21 -8.34 14.61 4.50
C ILE A 21 -7.07 14.58 3.64
N CYS A 22 -6.60 13.40 3.25
CA CYS A 22 -5.39 13.20 2.45
C CYS A 22 -5.62 13.35 0.94
N SER A 23 -6.80 13.83 0.51
CA SER A 23 -7.13 14.10 -0.89
C SER A 23 -6.87 12.94 -1.85
N ASN A 24 -7.23 11.71 -1.45
CA ASN A 24 -6.94 10.48 -2.19
C ASN A 24 -5.43 10.22 -2.43
N SER A 25 -4.58 10.54 -1.44
CA SER A 25 -3.17 10.16 -1.48
C SER A 25 -2.99 8.66 -1.74
N GLN A 26 -1.84 8.30 -2.32
CA GLN A 26 -1.53 6.92 -2.65
C GLN A 26 -1.59 6.00 -1.42
N GLU A 27 -1.09 6.48 -0.27
CA GLU A 27 -1.12 5.77 1.00
C GLU A 27 -2.54 5.54 1.52
N ALA A 28 -3.40 6.56 1.49
CA ALA A 28 -4.77 6.45 1.98
C ALA A 28 -5.56 5.38 1.19
N LEU A 29 -5.40 5.37 -0.14
CA LEU A 29 -6.03 4.38 -1.01
C LEU A 29 -5.48 2.97 -0.77
N CYS A 30 -4.17 2.83 -0.55
CA CYS A 30 -3.54 1.54 -0.24
C CYS A 30 -4.06 0.96 1.09
N ASN A 31 -4.20 1.79 2.12
CA ASN A 31 -4.74 1.38 3.41
C ASN A 31 -6.18 0.86 3.31
N VAL A 32 -7.01 1.49 2.49
CA VAL A 32 -8.39 1.01 2.24
C VAL A 32 -8.39 -0.29 1.44
N ALA A 33 -7.52 -0.42 0.44
CA ALA A 33 -7.36 -1.65 -0.32
C ALA A 33 -6.97 -2.84 0.60
N ARG A 34 -6.01 -2.63 1.50
CA ARG A 34 -5.59 -3.62 2.51
C ARG A 34 -6.74 -3.99 3.45
N ALA A 35 -7.51 -3.01 3.93
CA ALA A 35 -8.66 -3.28 4.78
C ALA A 35 -9.70 -4.16 4.10
N TYR A 36 -10.05 -3.86 2.84
CA TYR A 36 -10.95 -4.69 2.03
C TYR A 36 -10.41 -6.09 1.78
N HIS A 37 -9.10 -6.20 1.49
CA HIS A 37 -8.45 -7.48 1.28
C HIS A 37 -8.52 -8.34 2.55
N HIS A 38 -8.22 -7.75 3.72
CA HIS A 38 -8.24 -8.45 5.01
C HIS A 38 -9.62 -8.99 5.40
N VAL A 39 -10.70 -8.27 5.07
CA VAL A 39 -12.07 -8.73 5.35
C VAL A 39 -12.66 -9.62 4.25
N GLY A 40 -11.86 -9.99 3.23
CA GLY A 40 -12.28 -10.88 2.15
C GLY A 40 -13.08 -10.23 1.03
N LEU A 41 -13.24 -8.90 1.02
CA LEU A 41 -13.93 -8.16 -0.04
C LEU A 41 -12.99 -7.88 -1.22
N VAL A 42 -12.49 -8.94 -1.84
CA VAL A 42 -11.39 -8.91 -2.81
C VAL A 42 -11.68 -8.10 -4.08
N THR A 43 -12.94 -8.04 -4.54
CA THR A 43 -13.32 -7.20 -5.70
C THR A 43 -13.12 -5.72 -5.40
N HIS A 44 -13.46 -5.29 -4.19
CA HIS A 44 -13.26 -3.90 -3.76
C HIS A 44 -11.76 -3.64 -3.57
N ALA A 45 -11.04 -4.58 -2.94
CA ALA A 45 -9.60 -4.48 -2.80
C ALA A 45 -8.89 -4.29 -4.15
N ALA A 46 -9.25 -5.09 -5.16
CA ALA A 46 -8.69 -4.99 -6.51
C ALA A 46 -8.92 -3.59 -7.11
N SER A 47 -10.15 -3.07 -7.04
CA SER A 47 -10.48 -1.73 -7.55
C SER A 47 -9.69 -0.62 -6.86
N TYR A 48 -9.43 -0.72 -5.56
CA TYR A 48 -8.61 0.27 -4.86
C TYR A 48 -7.11 0.11 -5.17
N TYR A 49 -6.60 -1.11 -5.34
CA TYR A 49 -5.22 -1.30 -5.80
C TYR A 49 -5.01 -0.74 -7.20
N ASP A 50 -5.96 -0.89 -8.13
CA ASP A 50 -5.87 -0.26 -9.46
C ASP A 50 -5.75 1.28 -9.36
N LYS A 51 -6.48 1.91 -8.42
CA LYS A 51 -6.37 3.35 -8.16
C LYS A 51 -4.98 3.73 -7.65
N VAL A 52 -4.40 2.94 -6.75
CA VAL A 52 -3.03 3.14 -6.25
C VAL A 52 -2.02 3.05 -7.40
N LEU A 53 -2.20 2.11 -8.33
CA LEU A 53 -1.35 1.96 -9.50
C LEU A 53 -1.47 3.12 -10.49
N ALA A 54 -2.65 3.73 -10.61
CA ALA A 54 -2.89 4.89 -11.47
C ALA A 54 -2.22 6.18 -10.96
N ILE A 55 -1.93 6.27 -9.66
CA ILE A 55 -1.27 7.45 -9.08
C ILE A 55 0.23 7.35 -9.31
N TYR A 56 0.80 8.35 -9.98
CA TYR A 56 2.24 8.55 -10.11
C TYR A 56 2.68 9.65 -9.15
N GLU A 57 3.10 9.29 -7.94
CA GLU A 57 3.75 10.25 -7.05
C GLU A 57 5.17 10.52 -7.56
N LYS A 58 5.51 11.81 -7.70
CA LYS A 58 6.84 12.24 -8.10
C LYS A 58 7.81 11.83 -6.99
N GLU A 59 8.83 11.04 -7.30
CA GLU A 59 9.88 10.68 -6.35
C GLU A 59 10.46 11.98 -5.76
N TYR A 60 10.17 12.24 -4.49
CA TYR A 60 10.81 13.33 -3.78
C TYR A 60 12.17 12.83 -3.30
N PRO A 61 13.28 13.53 -3.62
CA PRO A 61 14.57 13.19 -3.04
C PRO A 61 14.44 13.30 -1.52
N MET A 62 14.87 12.26 -0.83
CA MET A 62 14.78 12.17 0.63
C MET A 62 15.41 13.44 1.26
N PRO A 63 14.73 14.11 2.22
CA PRO A 63 15.30 15.26 2.90
C PRO A 63 16.61 14.85 3.56
N LYS A 64 17.69 15.61 3.33
CA LYS A 64 18.98 15.40 4.01
C LYS A 64 18.75 15.56 5.51
N LEU A 65 19.12 14.55 6.30
CA LEU A 65 19.03 14.67 7.75
C LEU A 65 20.11 15.67 8.23
N PRO A 66 19.81 16.51 9.24
CA PRO A 66 20.71 17.59 9.67
C PRO A 66 22.06 17.14 10.28
N ASN A 67 22.29 15.83 10.46
CA ASN A 67 23.48 15.26 11.09
C ASN A 67 24.33 14.39 10.16
N GLU A 68 24.20 14.55 8.84
CA GLU A 68 24.90 13.70 7.88
C GLU A 68 26.15 14.38 7.31
N ASP A 69 27.29 13.71 7.44
CA ASP A 69 28.58 14.15 6.94
C ASP A 69 28.48 14.53 5.44
N PRO A 70 28.89 15.75 5.05
CA PRO A 70 28.76 16.23 3.67
C PRO A 70 29.66 15.48 2.67
N ASN A 71 30.49 14.54 3.12
CA ASN A 71 31.47 13.81 2.31
C ASN A 71 31.03 12.38 1.92
N VAL A 72 29.87 11.90 2.43
CA VAL A 72 29.28 10.61 2.00
C VAL A 72 28.20 10.91 0.96
N ALA A 73 28.63 11.44 -0.17
CA ALA A 73 27.82 11.51 -1.39
C ALA A 73 27.76 10.13 -2.08
N GLU A 74 27.52 9.07 -1.31
CA GLU A 74 27.04 7.83 -1.93
C GLU A 74 25.65 8.12 -2.47
N GLU A 75 25.42 7.70 -3.71
CA GLU A 75 24.15 7.69 -4.42
C GLU A 75 23.06 7.08 -3.54
N ARG A 76 22.45 7.90 -2.68
CA ARG A 76 21.26 7.51 -1.94
C ARG A 76 20.15 7.42 -2.98
N LYS A 77 20.08 6.25 -3.63
CA LYS A 77 18.91 5.85 -4.40
C LYS A 77 17.72 6.16 -3.50
N PRO A 78 16.75 6.97 -3.96
CA PRO A 78 15.58 7.27 -3.15
C PRO A 78 15.04 5.92 -2.69
N VAL A 79 14.97 5.72 -1.36
CA VAL A 79 14.29 4.54 -0.80
C VAL A 79 12.82 4.83 -1.02
N SER A 80 12.40 4.61 -2.27
CA SER A 80 11.04 4.78 -2.71
C SER A 80 10.23 3.72 -1.99
N CYS A 81 9.42 4.15 -1.02
CA CYS A 81 8.34 3.32 -0.49
C CYS A 81 7.32 3.17 -1.62
N ASP A 82 7.60 2.28 -2.56
CA ASP A 82 6.79 2.10 -3.75
C ASP A 82 5.48 1.38 -3.40
N LEU A 83 4.52 2.13 -2.85
CA LEU A 83 3.17 1.66 -2.58
C LEU A 83 2.51 1.10 -3.85
N ARG A 84 2.95 1.54 -5.04
CA ARG A 84 2.58 0.95 -6.33
C ARG A 84 3.08 -0.47 -6.49
N LYS A 85 4.35 -0.75 -6.16
CA LYS A 85 4.90 -2.11 -6.26
C LYS A 85 4.19 -3.04 -5.30
N GLU A 86 3.92 -2.57 -4.09
CA GLU A 86 3.14 -3.34 -3.12
C GLU A 86 1.70 -3.59 -3.60
N ALA A 87 1.02 -2.54 -4.09
CA ALA A 87 -0.33 -2.65 -4.61
C ALA A 87 -0.41 -3.65 -5.77
N ALA A 88 0.55 -3.60 -6.70
CA ALA A 88 0.60 -4.54 -7.81
C ALA A 88 0.91 -5.97 -7.33
N HIS A 89 1.76 -6.15 -6.33
CA HIS A 89 1.99 -7.47 -5.73
C HIS A 89 0.70 -8.03 -5.10
N ASN A 90 -0.01 -7.23 -4.31
CA ASN A 90 -1.26 -7.64 -3.67
C ASN A 90 -2.37 -7.91 -4.70
N LEU A 91 -2.44 -7.10 -5.76
CA LEU A 91 -3.37 -7.30 -6.87
C LEU A 91 -3.07 -8.58 -7.65
N HIS A 92 -1.78 -8.87 -7.89
CA HIS A 92 -1.36 -10.14 -8.48
C HIS A 92 -1.83 -11.33 -7.64
N LEU A 93 -1.69 -11.28 -6.31
CA LEU A 93 -2.16 -12.34 -5.43
C LEU A 93 -3.67 -12.52 -5.52
N ILE A 94 -4.45 -11.44 -5.53
CA ILE A 94 -5.91 -11.51 -5.70
C ILE A 94 -6.25 -12.22 -7.01
N TYR A 95 -5.71 -11.78 -8.14
CA TYR A 95 -6.00 -12.40 -9.45
C TYR A 95 -5.56 -13.86 -9.53
N LYS A 96 -4.41 -14.20 -8.94
CA LYS A 96 -3.93 -15.59 -8.87
C LYS A 96 -4.88 -16.48 -8.07
N HIS A 97 -5.34 -16.03 -6.89
CA HIS A 97 -6.28 -16.80 -6.07
C HIS A 97 -7.67 -16.89 -6.68
N SER A 98 -8.09 -15.88 -7.45
CA SER A 98 -9.35 -15.90 -8.19
C SER A 98 -9.31 -16.72 -9.49
N GLY A 99 -8.16 -17.32 -9.85
CA GLY A 99 -7.99 -18.08 -11.09
C GLY A 99 -7.87 -17.22 -12.36
N ALA A 100 -7.80 -15.89 -12.21
CA ALA A 100 -7.60 -14.95 -13.32
C ALA A 100 -6.11 -14.85 -13.69
N PHE A 101 -5.52 -15.96 -14.13
CA PHE A 101 -4.07 -16.07 -14.35
C PHE A 101 -3.52 -15.10 -15.40
N ASP A 102 -4.32 -14.79 -16.43
CA ASP A 102 -3.92 -13.83 -17.47
C ASP A 102 -3.76 -12.42 -16.90
N LEU A 103 -4.70 -11.99 -16.06
CA LEU A 103 -4.60 -10.71 -15.34
C LEU A 103 -3.45 -10.73 -14.34
N ALA A 104 -3.29 -11.82 -13.60
CA ALA A 104 -2.16 -11.98 -12.66
C ALA A 104 -0.80 -11.86 -13.37
N ARG A 105 -0.68 -12.39 -14.60
CA ARG A 105 0.52 -12.26 -15.44
C ARG A 105 0.72 -10.84 -15.96
N GLN A 106 -0.35 -10.14 -16.34
CA GLN A 106 -0.27 -8.74 -16.77
C GLN A 106 0.23 -7.84 -15.65
N VAL A 107 -0.29 -8.02 -14.43
CA VAL A 107 0.18 -7.28 -13.25
C VAL A 107 1.63 -7.63 -12.90
N LEU A 108 2.05 -8.88 -13.09
CA LEU A 108 3.44 -9.29 -12.85
C LEU A 108 4.44 -8.55 -13.75
N LYS A 109 4.07 -8.20 -14.99
CA LYS A 109 4.92 -7.38 -15.87
C LYS A 109 5.19 -6.00 -15.29
N ILE A 110 4.28 -5.49 -14.46
CA ILE A 110 4.41 -4.21 -13.76
C ILE A 110 5.31 -4.38 -12.51
N THR A 111 5.30 -5.56 -11.86
CA THR A 111 6.06 -5.82 -10.61
C THR A 111 7.43 -6.48 -10.81
N ALA A 112 7.73 -7.07 -11.97
CA ALA A 112 8.93 -7.88 -12.23
C ALA A 112 10.28 -7.11 -12.18
N LEU A 113 10.29 -5.89 -11.63
CA LEU A 113 11.48 -5.08 -11.37
C LEU A 113 11.77 -4.91 -9.87
N SER A 114 11.12 -5.65 -8.97
CA SER A 114 11.39 -5.52 -7.53
C SER A 114 11.18 -6.81 -6.75
N GLU A 115 12.25 -7.57 -6.57
CA GLU A 115 12.40 -8.35 -5.35
C GLU A 115 12.67 -7.36 -4.21
N PHE A 116 11.75 -7.13 -3.28
CA PHE A 116 12.14 -6.66 -1.94
C PHE A 116 11.05 -6.96 -0.91
N ARG A 117 11.41 -7.80 0.06
CA ARG A 117 10.66 -8.00 1.31
C ARG A 117 10.61 -6.70 2.12
N LEU A 118 9.43 -6.44 2.67
CA LEU A 118 9.11 -5.67 3.87
C LEU A 118 10.20 -4.71 4.40
N SER A 119 10.01 -3.41 4.17
CA SER A 119 10.40 -2.39 5.15
C SER A 119 9.58 -1.12 4.97
N CYS A 120 8.28 -1.20 5.27
CA CYS A 120 7.56 -0.01 5.71
C CYS A 120 7.47 -0.06 7.24
N LYS A 121 8.52 0.43 7.91
CA LYS A 121 8.62 0.48 9.38
C LYS A 121 7.52 1.31 10.05
N LEU A 122 6.72 2.08 9.29
CA LEU A 122 5.57 2.79 9.85
C LEU A 122 4.28 1.96 9.94
N CYS A 123 4.10 0.91 9.12
CA CYS A 123 2.86 0.14 9.16
C CYS A 123 2.79 -0.87 10.32
N ASN A 124 3.93 -1.29 10.87
CA ASN A 124 3.97 -2.15 12.06
C ASN A 124 3.57 -1.44 13.35
N GLN A 125 3.50 -0.10 13.36
CA GLN A 125 3.10 0.64 14.55
C GLN A 125 1.57 0.69 14.73
N LEU A 126 0.79 0.49 13.66
CA LEU A 126 -0.67 0.39 13.72
C LEU A 126 -1.17 -1.02 14.09
N LEU A 127 -0.38 -2.07 13.83
CA LEU A 127 -0.74 -3.45 14.22
C LEU A 127 -0.45 -3.72 15.72
N LEU A 128 0.55 -3.05 16.31
CA LEU A 128 0.88 -3.12 17.74
C LEU A 128 -0.05 -2.30 18.64
N LEU A 129 -0.87 -1.40 18.08
CA LEU A 129 -1.85 -0.62 18.85
C LEU A 129 -3.23 -1.30 18.94
N LEU A 130 -3.38 -2.50 18.36
CA LEU A 130 -4.62 -3.29 18.37
C LEU A 130 -4.42 -4.73 18.89
N SER A 131 -3.33 -5.00 19.59
CA SER A 131 -3.01 -6.28 20.24
C SER A 131 -2.66 -6.08 21.71
#